data_AF-A0A959SE37-F1
#
_entry.id   AF-A0A959SE37-F1
#
_cell.length_a   1.000
_cell.length_b   1.000
_cell.length_c   1.000
_cell.angle_alpha   90.00
_cell.angle_beta   90.00
_cell.angle_gamma   90.00
#
_symmetry.space_group_name_H-M   'P 1'
#
loop_
_entity.id
_entity.type
_entity.pdbx_description
1 polymer ?
#
loop_
_entity_poly.entity_id
_entity_poly.type
_entity_poly.pdbx_seq_one_letter_code
_entity_poly.pdbx_strand_id
1 'polypeptide(L)'
;MQDITRSPLFSADLAPIPPEKRTWTRWNLAALWVGMAVCIPTYLLASYMMRAGLSWQAALTIIGLANLVITVPMVLNGHAGVKYGIPFPVQGRAAFGTLGVHIPSIVRAIVACGWFGVQTWIGGLAIYSI
;
A
#
# COMPACT_ATOMS: atom_id res chain seq x y z
N MET A 1 9.24 -3.79 -29.69
CA MET A 1 8.24 -3.95 -28.62
C MET A 1 7.34 -5.10 -29.06
N GLN A 2 7.47 -6.28 -28.44
CA GLN A 2 6.67 -7.45 -28.84
C GLN A 2 5.18 -7.16 -28.65
N ASP A 3 4.38 -7.46 -29.67
CA ASP A 3 2.92 -7.28 -29.64
C ASP A 3 2.29 -8.31 -28.68
N ILE A 4 2.10 -7.88 -27.43
CA ILE A 4 1.58 -8.69 -26.32
C ILE A 4 0.04 -8.76 -26.32
N THR A 5 -0.63 -8.05 -27.23
CA THR A 5 -2.09 -7.88 -27.28
C THR A 5 -2.84 -9.20 -27.52
N ARG A 6 -2.16 -10.21 -28.09
CA ARG A 6 -2.69 -11.56 -28.34
C ARG A 6 -2.39 -12.58 -27.23
N SER A 7 -1.69 -12.18 -26.16
CA SER A 7 -1.36 -13.10 -25.07
C SER A 7 -2.58 -13.35 -24.18
N PRO A 8 -2.86 -14.61 -23.78
CA PRO A 8 -3.92 -14.92 -22.81
C PRO A 8 -3.71 -14.30 -21.43
N LEU A 9 -2.53 -13.70 -21.18
CA LEU A 9 -2.16 -13.04 -19.93
C LEU A 9 -2.19 -11.51 -20.02
N PHE A 10 -2.64 -10.97 -21.16
CA PHE A 10 -2.80 -9.55 -21.41
C PHE A 10 -4.21 -9.10 -21.00
N SER A 11 -4.29 -8.11 -20.11
CA SER A 11 -5.51 -7.37 -19.81
C SER A 11 -5.18 -5.89 -19.86
N ALA A 12 -6.10 -5.07 -20.35
CA ALA A 12 -5.91 -3.62 -20.45
C ALA A 12 -5.58 -2.97 -19.09
N ASP A 13 -6.15 -3.49 -18.00
CA ASP A 13 -5.87 -3.04 -16.63
C ASP A 13 -4.51 -3.52 -16.08
N LEU A 14 -3.94 -4.56 -16.69
CA LEU A 14 -2.64 -5.15 -16.31
C LEU A 14 -1.51 -4.66 -17.23
N ALA A 15 -1.82 -3.89 -18.26
CA ALA A 15 -0.85 -3.40 -19.23
C ALA A 15 0.07 -2.35 -18.59
N PRO A 16 1.38 -2.35 -18.92
CA PRO A 16 2.29 -1.32 -18.45
C PRO A 16 1.83 0.07 -18.90
N ILE A 17 1.88 1.04 -17.98
CA ILE A 17 1.51 2.42 -18.34
C ILE A 17 2.63 3.03 -19.21
N PRO A 18 2.31 3.45 -20.46
CA PRO A 18 3.30 4.05 -21.35
C PRO A 18 3.83 5.37 -20.76
N PRO A 19 5.08 5.75 -21.06
CA PRO A 19 5.72 6.94 -20.48
C PRO A 19 4.89 8.21 -20.64
N GLU A 20 4.20 8.39 -21.77
CA GLU A 20 3.38 9.59 -22.03
C GLU A 20 2.16 9.73 -21.10
N LYS A 21 1.69 8.63 -20.50
CA LYS A 21 0.54 8.62 -19.58
C LYS A 21 0.94 8.70 -18.10
N ARG A 22 2.24 8.83 -17.80
CA ARG A 22 2.77 8.93 -16.42
C ARG A 22 2.69 10.38 -15.92
N THR A 23 1.52 10.77 -15.43
CA THR A 23 1.25 12.14 -14.93
C THR A 23 1.69 12.39 -13.49
N TRP A 24 2.14 11.35 -12.78
CA TRP A 24 2.49 11.44 -11.36
C TRP A 24 3.90 11.97 -11.16
N THR A 25 3.99 13.16 -10.55
CA THR A 25 5.27 13.76 -10.14
C THR A 25 5.68 13.30 -8.75
N ARG A 26 6.93 13.60 -8.35
CA ARG A 26 7.44 13.32 -6.99
C ARG A 26 6.57 13.93 -5.89
N TRP A 27 5.96 15.08 -6.16
CA TRP A 27 5.05 15.75 -5.24
C TRP A 27 3.74 14.99 -5.05
N ASN A 28 3.18 14.43 -6.12
CA ASN A 28 1.96 13.62 -6.03
C ASN A 28 2.21 12.36 -5.19
N LEU A 29 3.38 11.74 -5.37
CA LEU A 29 3.79 10.58 -4.56
C LEU A 29 4.00 10.94 -3.09
N ALA A 30 4.63 12.08 -2.80
CA ALA A 30 4.82 12.56 -1.42
C ALA A 30 3.48 12.89 -0.75
N ALA A 31 2.57 13.57 -1.44
CA ALA A 31 1.24 13.90 -0.95
C ALA A 31 0.41 12.65 -0.65
N LEU A 32 0.45 11.64 -1.54
CA LEU A 32 -0.19 10.35 -1.30
C LEU A 32 0.38 9.67 -0.05
N TRP A 33 1.71 9.70 0.13
CA TRP A 33 2.36 9.11 1.30
C TRP A 33 1.93 9.75 2.61
N VAL A 34 1.87 11.08 2.66
CA VAL A 34 1.39 11.81 3.84
C VAL A 34 -0.08 11.46 4.12
N GLY A 35 -0.93 11.45 3.08
CA GLY A 35 -2.34 11.07 3.22
C GLY A 35 -2.54 9.64 3.72
N MET A 36 -1.67 8.71 3.33
CA MET A 36 -1.71 7.32 3.80
C MET A 36 -1.15 7.15 5.23
N ALA A 37 -0.18 7.97 5.64
CA ALA A 37 0.40 7.93 6.99
C ALA A 37 -0.55 8.48 8.06
N VAL A 38 -1.33 9.51 7.70
CA VAL A 38 -2.32 10.12 8.60
C VAL A 38 -3.60 9.27 8.59
N CYS A 39 -3.68 8.32 9.52
CA CYS A 39 -4.89 7.51 9.70
C CYS A 39 -5.23 7.28 11.18
N ILE A 40 -6.51 7.10 11.46
CA ILE A 40 -7.04 6.92 12.82
C ILE A 40 -6.42 5.72 13.56
N PRO A 41 -6.17 4.56 12.93
CA PRO A 41 -5.54 3.43 13.61
C PRO A 41 -4.16 3.77 14.24
N THR A 42 -3.37 4.62 13.61
CA THR A 42 -2.08 5.06 14.15
C THR A 42 -2.27 5.86 15.44
N TYR A 43 -3.28 6.73 15.49
CA TYR A 43 -3.62 7.48 16.71
C TYR A 43 -4.16 6.59 17.81
N LEU A 44 -4.98 5.59 17.45
CA LEU A 44 -5.47 4.58 18.40
C LEU A 44 -4.30 3.78 18.97
N LEU A 45 -3.36 3.33 18.14
CA LEU A 45 -2.17 2.61 18.57
C LEU A 45 -1.35 3.43 19.58
N ALA A 46 -1.07 4.70 19.28
CA ALA A 46 -0.36 5.59 20.21
C ALA A 46 -1.13 5.73 21.54
N SER A 47 -2.45 5.90 21.48
CA SER A 47 -3.32 6.00 22.65
C SER A 47 -3.28 4.72 23.49
N TYR A 48 -3.30 3.54 22.86
CA TYR A 48 -3.20 2.26 23.57
C TYR A 48 -1.83 2.07 24.23
N MET A 49 -0.74 2.44 23.57
CA MET A 49 0.61 2.38 24.15
C MET A 49 0.73 3.29 25.38
N MET A 50 0.15 4.48 25.33
CA MET A 50 0.10 5.39 26.48
C MET A 50 -0.75 4.83 27.62
N ARG A 51 -1.92 4.25 27.33
CA ARG A 51 -2.76 3.57 28.35
C ARG A 51 -2.06 2.37 28.97
N ALA A 52 -1.19 1.69 28.24
CA ALA A 52 -0.37 0.58 28.74
C ALA A 52 0.77 1.03 29.68
N GLY A 53 0.91 2.34 29.95
CA GLY A 53 1.89 2.90 30.88
C GLY A 53 3.14 3.47 30.22
N LEU A 54 3.19 3.53 28.89
CA LEU A 54 4.33 4.10 28.17
C LEU A 54 4.23 5.63 28.11
N SER A 55 5.34 6.35 28.29
CA SER A 55 5.36 7.80 28.11
C SER A 55 5.03 8.17 26.66
N TRP A 56 4.39 9.33 26.47
CA TRP A 56 4.05 9.84 25.14
C TRP A 56 5.30 10.02 24.25
N GLN A 57 6.44 10.42 24.85
CA GLN A 57 7.71 10.53 24.14
C GLN A 57 8.18 9.16 23.64
N ALA A 58 8.15 8.13 24.50
CA ALA A 58 8.58 6.79 24.12
C ALA A 58 7.66 6.18 23.07
N ALA A 59 6.33 6.38 23.17
CA ALA A 59 5.37 5.92 22.17
C ALA A 59 5.66 6.54 20.79
N LEU A 60 5.86 7.87 20.72
CA LEU A 60 6.21 8.55 19.47
C LEU A 60 7.54 8.06 18.90
N THR A 61 8.54 7.86 19.75
CA THR A 61 9.88 7.43 19.31
C THR A 61 9.82 6.01 18.71
N ILE A 62 9.09 5.10 19.36
CA ILE A 62 8.91 3.72 18.87
C ILE A 62 8.14 3.71 17.55
N ILE A 63 7.03 4.44 17.46
CA ILE A 63 6.22 4.52 16.23
C ILE A 63 7.05 5.12 15.09
N GLY A 64 7.82 6.17 15.36
CA GLY A 64 8.72 6.79 14.39
C GLY A 64 9.80 5.83 13.88
N LEU A 65 10.48 5.13 14.80
CA LEU A 65 11.47 4.11 14.46
C LEU A 65 10.87 2.97 13.64
N ALA A 66 9.71 2.45 14.04
CA ALA A 66 9.02 1.40 13.31
C ALA A 66 8.69 1.82 11.87
N ASN A 67 8.21 3.05 11.67
CA ASN A 67 7.92 3.59 10.34
C ASN A 67 9.18 3.79 9.49
N LEU A 68 10.29 4.23 10.09
CA LEU A 68 11.57 4.33 9.38
C LEU A 68 12.06 2.96 8.89
N VAL A 69 12.00 1.95 9.75
CA VAL A 69 12.38 0.58 9.40
C VAL A 69 11.50 0.02 8.29
N ILE A 70 10.17 0.27 8.33
CA ILE A 70 9.24 -0.25 7.33
C ILE A 70 9.31 0.50 5.99
N THR A 71 9.72 1.77 6.01
CA THR A 71 9.84 2.59 4.81
C THR A 71 10.88 2.02 3.85
N VAL A 72 11.99 1.46 4.36
CA VAL A 72 13.06 0.89 3.53
C VAL A 72 12.54 -0.23 2.58
N PRO A 73 11.95 -1.34 3.07
CA PRO A 73 11.41 -2.37 2.20
C PRO A 73 10.23 -1.88 1.35
N MET A 74 9.42 -0.94 1.85
CA MET A 74 8.32 -0.36 1.06
C MET A 74 8.83 0.40 -0.16
N VAL A 75 9.85 1.24 -0.01
CA VAL A 75 10.44 2.01 -1.12
C VAL A 75 11.11 1.05 -2.13
N LEU A 76 11.81 0.03 -1.65
CA LEU A 76 12.42 -0.99 -2.52
C LEU A 76 11.37 -1.73 -3.36
N ASN A 77 10.26 -2.15 -2.75
CA ASN A 77 9.15 -2.78 -3.47
C ASN A 77 8.47 -1.82 -4.44
N GLY A 78 8.26 -0.56 -4.03
CA GLY A 78 7.64 0.48 -4.85
C GLY A 78 8.47 0.91 -6.06
N HIS A 79 9.80 0.83 -5.99
CA HIS A 79 10.70 1.25 -7.07
C HIS A 79 10.40 0.54 -8.39
N ALA A 80 10.19 -0.78 -8.35
CA ALA A 80 9.89 -1.55 -9.56
C ALA A 80 8.49 -1.21 -10.12
N GLY A 81 7.52 -0.86 -9.28
CA GLY A 81 6.22 -0.34 -9.74
C GLY A 81 6.34 0.99 -10.48
N VAL A 82 7.12 1.95 -9.95
CA VAL A 82 7.31 3.28 -10.54
C VAL A 82 8.17 3.23 -11.82
N LYS A 83 9.23 2.42 -11.83
CA LYS A 83 10.15 2.31 -12.97
C LYS A 83 9.49 1.63 -14.16
N TYR A 84 8.87 0.47 -13.93
CA TYR A 84 8.31 -0.36 -15.01
C TYR A 84 6.84 -0.04 -15.30
N GLY A 85 6.14 0.68 -14.42
CA GLY A 85 4.72 1.01 -14.61
C GLY A 85 3.83 -0.23 -14.60
N ILE A 86 4.29 -1.31 -13.95
CA ILE A 86 3.60 -2.60 -13.88
C ILE A 86 2.87 -2.76 -12.55
N PRO A 87 1.67 -3.36 -12.53
CA PRO A 87 0.96 -3.62 -11.29
C PRO A 87 1.58 -4.82 -10.53
N PHE A 88 1.31 -4.89 -9.22
CA PHE A 88 1.84 -5.93 -8.34
C PHE A 88 1.61 -7.38 -8.84
N PRO A 89 0.44 -7.76 -9.41
CA PRO A 89 0.25 -9.10 -9.95
C PRO A 89 1.08 -9.41 -11.20
N VAL A 90 1.64 -8.40 -11.87
CA VAL A 90 2.59 -8.59 -12.98
C VAL A 90 4.01 -8.72 -12.44
N GLN A 91 4.37 -7.89 -11.46
CA GLN A 91 5.65 -7.99 -10.74
C GLN A 91 5.82 -9.35 -10.07
N GLY A 92 4.76 -9.85 -9.41
CA GLY A 92 4.75 -11.15 -8.73
C GLY A 92 4.90 -12.35 -9.67
N ARG A 93 4.63 -12.21 -10.98
CA ARG A 93 4.85 -13.30 -11.96
C ARG A 93 6.33 -13.65 -12.09
N ALA A 94 7.23 -12.68 -11.88
CA ALA A 94 8.66 -12.91 -11.95
C ALA A 94 9.16 -13.82 -10.80
N ALA A 95 8.47 -13.82 -9.65
CA ALA A 95 8.85 -14.61 -8.48
C ALA A 95 8.04 -15.92 -8.34
N PHE A 96 6.74 -15.90 -8.62
CA PHE A 96 5.82 -17.03 -8.38
C PHE A 96 5.31 -17.70 -9.66
N GLY A 97 5.70 -17.23 -10.84
CA GLY A 97 5.17 -17.69 -12.11
C GLY A 97 3.77 -17.16 -12.42
N THR A 98 3.24 -17.53 -13.59
CA THR A 98 1.98 -17.00 -14.12
C THR A 98 0.74 -17.52 -13.38
N LEU A 99 0.76 -18.78 -12.95
CA LEU A 99 -0.32 -19.39 -12.17
C LEU A 99 -0.14 -19.18 -10.65
N GLY A 100 1.10 -19.21 -10.16
CA GLY A 100 1.39 -19.08 -8.73
C GLY A 100 1.14 -17.69 -8.17
N VAL A 101 1.13 -16.64 -9.00
CA VAL A 101 0.86 -15.25 -8.56
C VAL A 101 -0.58 -15.01 -8.09
N HIS A 102 -1.52 -15.89 -8.45
CA HIS A 102 -2.92 -15.74 -8.02
C HIS A 102 -3.07 -15.92 -6.51
N ILE A 103 -2.32 -16.83 -5.89
CA ILE A 103 -2.35 -17.07 -4.44
C ILE A 103 -1.97 -15.80 -3.65
N PRO A 104 -0.78 -15.19 -3.83
CA PRO A 104 -0.42 -13.98 -3.10
C PRO A 104 -1.34 -12.80 -3.45
N SER A 105 -1.88 -12.76 -4.67
CA SER A 105 -2.84 -11.71 -5.06
C SER A 105 -4.15 -11.82 -4.29
N ILE A 106 -4.70 -13.03 -4.13
CA ILE A 106 -5.93 -13.29 -3.36
C ILE A 106 -5.69 -13.02 -1.87
N VAL A 107 -4.59 -13.52 -1.31
CA VAL A 107 -4.24 -13.28 0.10
C VAL A 107 -4.15 -11.77 0.37
N ARG A 108 -3.48 -11.03 -0.51
CA ARG A 108 -3.40 -9.57 -0.41
C ARG A 108 -4.77 -8.90 -0.52
N ALA A 109 -5.65 -9.39 -1.40
CA ALA A 109 -7.01 -8.87 -1.54
C ALA A 109 -7.84 -9.07 -0.25
N ILE A 110 -7.76 -10.23 0.38
CA ILE A 110 -8.46 -10.52 1.65
C ILE A 110 -8.00 -9.57 2.76
N VAL A 111 -6.69 -9.39 2.90
CA VAL A 111 -6.12 -8.45 3.90
C VAL A 111 -6.58 -7.02 3.61
N ALA A 112 -6.61 -6.60 2.33
CA ALA A 112 -7.10 -5.28 1.94
C ALA A 112 -8.58 -5.09 2.27
N CYS A 113 -9.42 -6.11 2.08
CA CYS A 113 -10.83 -6.08 2.47
C CYS A 113 -11.00 -5.92 3.98
N GLY A 114 -10.21 -6.65 4.78
CA GLY A 114 -10.22 -6.51 6.23
C GLY A 114 -9.81 -5.11 6.68
N TRP A 115 -8.73 -4.57 6.10
CA TRP A 115 -8.29 -3.20 6.37
C TRP A 115 -9.33 -2.15 5.97
N PHE A 116 -9.96 -2.32 4.81
CA PHE A 116 -11.05 -1.45 4.36
C PHE A 116 -12.22 -1.46 5.36
N GLY A 117 -12.64 -2.65 5.82
CA GLY A 117 -13.70 -2.78 6.82
C GLY A 117 -13.42 -2.02 8.12
N VAL A 118 -12.18 -2.09 8.63
CA VAL A 118 -11.78 -1.33 9.82
C VAL A 118 -11.86 0.18 9.59
N GLN A 119 -11.40 0.67 8.43
CA GLN A 119 -11.46 2.10 8.09
C GLN A 119 -12.90 2.58 7.92
N THR A 120 -13.76 1.80 7.26
CA THR A 120 -15.18 2.11 7.10
C THR A 120 -15.92 2.11 8.43
N TRP A 121 -15.62 1.15 9.32
CA TRP A 121 -16.19 1.11 10.66
C TRP A 121 -15.83 2.35 11.48
N ILE A 122 -14.54 2.73 11.49
CA ILE A 122 -14.08 3.94 12.18
C ILE A 122 -14.72 5.20 11.57
N GLY A 123 -14.84 5.29 10.25
CA GLY A 123 -15.53 6.39 9.58
C GLY A 123 -17.02 6.46 9.93
N GLY A 124 -17.69 5.31 10.01
CA GLY A 124 -19.08 5.22 10.45
C GLY A 124 -19.28 5.67 11.89
N LEU A 125 -18.38 5.28 12.80
CA LEU A 125 -18.38 5.77 14.18
C LEU A 125 -18.23 7.28 14.26
N ALA A 126 -17.35 7.87 13.45
CA ALA A 126 -17.15 9.32 13.41
C ALA A 126 -18.42 10.06 12.97
N ILE A 127 -19.13 9.56 11.97
CA ILE A 127 -20.41 10.14 11.51
C ILE A 127 -21.50 9.97 12.58
N TYR A 128 -21.60 8.80 13.21
CA TYR A 128 -22.58 8.54 14.27
C TYR A 128 -22.37 9.42 15.51
N SER A 129 -21.12 9.83 15.78
CA SER A 129 -20.76 10.64 16.95
C SER A 129 -21.01 12.15 16.82
N ILE A 130 -21.43 12.62 15.64
CA ILE A 130 -21.82 14.01 15.35
C ILE A 130 -23.33 14.15 15.53
#